data_AF-M6KJB8-F1
#
_entry.id   AF-M6KJB8-F1
#
_cell.length_a   1.000
_cell.length_b   1.000
_cell.length_c   1.000
_cell.angle_alpha   90.00
_cell.angle_beta   90.00
_cell.angle_gamma   90.00
#
_symmetry.space_group_name_H-M   'P 1'
#
loop_
_entity.id
_entity.type
_entity.pdbx_description
1 polymer ?
#
loop_
_entity_poly.entity_id
_entity_poly.type
_entity_poly.pdbx_seq_one_letter_code
_entity_poly.pdbx_strand_id
1 'polypeptide(L)'
;MLLFSLMILVSFPGAQDHTFNQNQVENYSIANSIHAEILKKDENSVRIFWDAPKETGEIIVARSSSMIDTPEKCMVADSLGKYPSGIAGGVTQIFDYNLKPGTYYYAVILAHRVKNGTVKLIPGRNFTTIPVVIEHALTPTETKSRKSQTTQGLSI
;
A
#
# COMPACT_ATOMS: atom_id res chain seq x y z
N MET A 1 -15.29 68.81 15.60
CA MET A 1 -14.22 67.79 15.49
C MET A 1 -14.84 66.50 15.01
N LEU A 2 -14.52 66.04 13.80
CA LEU A 2 -14.81 64.68 13.35
C LEU A 2 -13.63 64.24 12.48
N LEU A 3 -12.85 63.27 12.97
CA LEU A 3 -11.64 62.75 12.32
C LEU A 3 -12.03 61.48 11.57
N PHE A 4 -12.10 61.52 10.24
CA PHE A 4 -12.27 60.33 9.41
C PHE A 4 -10.90 59.68 9.17
N SER A 5 -10.64 58.56 9.84
CA SER A 5 -9.47 57.71 9.59
C SER A 5 -9.77 56.76 8.43
N LEU A 6 -9.18 57.03 7.27
CA LEU A 6 -9.23 56.13 6.11
C LEU A 6 -8.09 55.11 6.21
N MET A 7 -8.41 53.88 6.62
CA MET A 7 -7.46 52.76 6.51
C MET A 7 -7.44 52.26 5.07
N ILE A 8 -6.32 52.46 4.38
CA ILE A 8 -6.07 51.90 3.05
C ILE A 8 -5.50 50.49 3.26
N LEU A 9 -6.31 49.46 3.02
CA LEU A 9 -5.84 48.08 2.92
C LEU A 9 -5.10 47.92 1.59
N VAL A 10 -3.78 47.85 1.65
CA VAL A 10 -2.95 47.40 0.53
C VAL A 10 -3.07 45.88 0.42
N SER A 11 -3.96 45.42 -0.47
CA SER A 11 -4.00 44.01 -0.88
C SER A 11 -2.78 43.74 -1.76
N PHE A 12 -1.82 42.95 -1.26
CA PHE A 12 -0.69 42.46 -2.05
C PHE A 12 -1.13 41.28 -2.94
N PRO A 13 -1.17 41.43 -4.27
CA PRO A 13 -1.47 40.33 -5.18
C PRO A 13 -0.16 39.60 -5.48
N GLY A 14 0.20 38.62 -4.64
CA GLY A 14 1.44 37.86 -4.87
C GLY A 14 1.67 36.64 -3.98
N ALA A 15 0.83 36.41 -2.96
CA ALA A 15 1.06 35.34 -1.99
C ALA A 15 0.34 34.00 -2.30
N GLN A 16 -0.45 33.91 -3.39
CA GLN A 16 -1.31 32.74 -3.63
C GLN A 16 -0.74 31.73 -4.66
N ASP A 17 0.09 32.15 -5.61
CA ASP A 17 0.55 31.26 -6.69
C ASP A 17 1.71 30.32 -6.29
N HIS A 18 2.56 30.75 -5.36
CA HIS A 18 3.75 29.98 -4.96
C HIS A 18 3.41 28.71 -4.16
N THR A 19 2.39 28.74 -3.30
CA THR A 19 2.02 27.63 -2.43
C THR A 19 1.41 26.46 -3.21
N PHE A 20 0.63 26.73 -4.26
CA PHE A 20 0.04 25.70 -5.11
C PHE A 20 1.11 24.90 -5.86
N ASN A 21 2.09 25.61 -6.45
CA ASN A 21 3.16 24.99 -7.24
C ASN A 21 4.09 24.14 -6.37
N GLN A 22 4.42 24.61 -5.16
CA GLN A 22 5.27 23.90 -4.22
C GLN A 22 4.64 22.59 -3.73
N ASN A 23 3.34 22.60 -3.42
CA ASN A 23 2.59 21.39 -3.06
C ASN A 23 2.58 20.36 -4.21
N GLN A 24 2.53 20.79 -5.46
CA GLN A 24 2.58 19.85 -6.59
C GLN A 24 3.93 19.14 -6.70
N VAL A 25 5.03 19.88 -6.58
CA VAL A 25 6.39 19.30 -6.65
C VAL A 25 6.63 18.29 -5.52
N GLU A 26 6.17 18.59 -4.31
CA GLU A 26 6.34 17.69 -3.16
C GLU A 26 5.59 16.37 -3.32
N ASN A 27 4.48 16.37 -4.05
CA ASN A 27 3.69 15.17 -4.33
C ASN A 27 4.30 14.26 -5.40
N TYR A 28 5.35 14.69 -6.10
CA TYR A 28 5.98 13.88 -7.16
C TYR A 28 6.68 12.64 -6.59
N SER A 29 7.11 12.73 -5.34
CA SER A 29 7.76 11.65 -4.59
C SER A 29 6.82 10.52 -4.17
N ILE A 30 5.51 10.71 -4.34
CA ILE A 30 4.47 9.87 -3.72
C ILE A 30 3.85 8.96 -4.79
N ALA A 31 4.00 7.64 -4.59
CA ALA A 31 3.22 6.64 -5.32
C ALA A 31 1.72 6.84 -5.04
N ASN A 32 0.86 6.56 -6.01
CA ASN A 32 -0.58 6.74 -5.85
C ASN A 32 -1.31 5.42 -5.92
N SER A 33 -2.53 5.42 -5.39
CA SER A 33 -3.52 4.36 -5.61
C SER A 33 -3.00 2.97 -5.23
N ILE A 34 -2.16 2.85 -4.20
CA ILE A 34 -1.68 1.54 -3.75
C ILE A 34 -2.87 0.66 -3.35
N HIS A 35 -2.90 -0.53 -3.92
CA HIS A 35 -3.91 -1.53 -3.61
C HIS A 35 -3.26 -2.90 -3.50
N ALA A 36 -3.83 -3.73 -2.63
CA ALA A 36 -3.38 -5.09 -2.39
C ALA A 36 -4.59 -6.02 -2.39
N GLU A 37 -4.57 -7.05 -3.22
CA GLU A 37 -5.66 -8.01 -3.38
C GLU A 37 -5.16 -9.46 -3.32
N ILE A 38 -5.90 -10.33 -2.64
CA ILE A 38 -5.61 -11.78 -2.62
C ILE A 38 -5.86 -12.36 -4.01
N LEU A 39 -4.96 -13.22 -4.48
CA LEU A 39 -5.11 -13.88 -5.77
C LEU A 39 -6.24 -14.92 -5.72
N LYS A 40 -7.18 -14.82 -6.66
CA LYS A 40 -8.32 -15.76 -6.74
C LYS A 40 -7.93 -17.24 -6.93
N LYS A 41 -6.75 -17.50 -7.49
CA LYS A 41 -6.24 -18.86 -7.75
C LYS A 41 -5.31 -19.36 -6.64
N ASP A 42 -4.91 -18.48 -5.73
CA ASP A 42 -3.96 -18.77 -4.68
C ASP A 42 -4.22 -17.85 -3.47
N GLU A 43 -5.02 -18.36 -2.53
CA GLU A 43 -5.57 -17.60 -1.41
C GLU A 43 -4.50 -17.16 -0.39
N ASN A 44 -3.26 -17.63 -0.52
CA ASN A 44 -2.13 -17.23 0.31
C ASN A 44 -1.18 -16.23 -0.38
N SER A 45 -1.56 -15.73 -1.55
CA SER A 45 -0.73 -14.83 -2.34
C SER A 45 -1.45 -13.53 -2.62
N VAL A 46 -0.70 -12.43 -2.61
CA VAL A 46 -1.24 -11.08 -2.75
C VAL A 46 -0.61 -10.40 -3.94
N ARG A 47 -1.44 -9.79 -4.78
CA ARG A 47 -0.99 -8.84 -5.80
C ARG A 47 -0.99 -7.45 -5.20
N ILE A 48 0.15 -6.77 -5.26
CA ILE A 48 0.28 -5.36 -4.89
C ILE A 48 0.48 -4.56 -6.16
N PHE A 49 -0.29 -3.49 -6.35
CA PHE A 49 -0.16 -2.60 -7.50
C PHE A 49 -0.39 -1.14 -7.12
N TRP A 50 0.18 -0.23 -7.89
CA TRP A 50 0.19 1.21 -7.62
C TRP A 50 0.45 2.02 -8.91
N ASP A 51 0.18 3.32 -8.85
CA ASP A 51 0.67 4.28 -9.84
C ASP A 51 2.05 4.78 -9.41
N ALA A 52 3.02 4.71 -10.32
CA ALA A 52 4.39 5.12 -10.05
C ALA A 52 4.47 6.59 -9.59
N PRO A 53 5.34 6.93 -8.61
CA PRO A 53 5.71 8.31 -8.37
C PRO A 53 6.26 8.95 -9.64
N LYS A 54 6.04 10.26 -9.79
CA LYS A 54 6.56 11.05 -10.92
C LYS A 54 8.06 11.28 -10.80
N GLU A 55 8.56 11.34 -9.57
CA GLU A 55 9.98 11.47 -9.29
C GLU A 55 10.72 10.18 -9.64
N THR A 56 11.78 10.32 -10.45
CA THR A 56 12.65 9.22 -10.83
C THR A 56 13.48 8.73 -9.66
N GLY A 57 13.65 7.42 -9.54
CA GLY A 57 14.50 6.82 -8.51
C GLY A 57 14.22 5.35 -8.29
N GLU A 58 14.73 4.82 -7.19
CA GLU A 58 14.42 3.48 -6.71
C GLU A 58 13.28 3.54 -5.70
N ILE A 59 12.20 2.79 -5.95
CA ILE A 59 11.17 2.51 -4.96
C ILE A 59 11.48 1.23 -4.20
N ILE A 60 11.03 1.16 -2.95
CA ILE A 60 10.95 -0.03 -2.13
C ILE A 60 9.47 -0.40 -2.02
N VAL A 61 9.14 -1.67 -2.26
CA VAL A 61 7.85 -2.23 -1.87
C VAL A 61 8.05 -2.91 -0.52
N ALA A 62 7.38 -2.40 0.51
CA ALA A 62 7.56 -2.83 1.89
C ALA A 62 6.31 -3.55 2.41
N ARG A 63 6.51 -4.47 3.37
CA ARG A 63 5.46 -5.25 4.04
C ARG A 63 5.64 -5.21 5.56
N SER A 64 4.54 -5.16 6.30
CA SER A 64 4.55 -5.29 7.75
C SER A 64 3.26 -5.92 8.28
N SER A 65 3.31 -6.49 9.48
CA SER A 65 2.12 -6.91 10.23
C SER A 65 1.36 -5.76 10.89
N SER A 66 1.91 -4.54 10.81
CA SER A 66 1.29 -3.31 11.30
C SER A 66 1.28 -2.24 10.21
N MET A 67 0.36 -1.28 10.30
CA MET A 67 0.26 -0.19 9.32
C MET A 67 1.56 0.61 9.24
N ILE A 68 2.08 0.83 8.03
CA ILE A 68 3.35 1.52 7.75
C ILE A 68 3.10 3.03 7.56
N ASP A 69 2.58 3.68 8.60
CA ASP A 69 2.11 5.07 8.60
C ASP A 69 3.13 6.09 9.13
N THR A 70 4.35 5.65 9.44
CA THR A 70 5.43 6.49 9.97
C THR A 70 6.77 6.19 9.28
N PRO A 71 7.69 7.17 9.15
CA PRO A 71 9.03 6.96 8.60
C PRO A 71 9.80 5.84 9.30
N GLU A 72 9.69 5.73 10.62
CA GLU A 72 10.35 4.70 11.43
C GLU A 72 9.86 3.31 11.04
N LYS A 73 8.56 3.15 10.82
CA LYS A 73 7.98 1.89 10.33
C LYS A 73 8.43 1.55 8.93
N CYS A 74 8.64 2.54 8.05
CA CYS A 74 9.23 2.30 6.73
C CYS A 74 10.66 1.72 6.82
N MET A 75 11.42 2.07 7.86
CA MET A 75 12.81 1.59 8.03
C MET A 75 12.90 0.15 8.54
N VAL A 76 11.90 -0.30 9.31
CA VAL A 76 11.89 -1.64 9.93
C VAL A 76 10.98 -2.65 9.23
N ALA A 77 10.17 -2.20 8.27
CA ALA A 77 9.32 -3.08 7.47
C ALA A 77 10.15 -4.01 6.57
N ASP A 78 9.59 -5.19 6.26
CA ASP A 78 10.21 -6.15 5.35
C ASP A 78 10.25 -5.55 3.93
N SER A 79 11.42 -5.55 3.29
CA SER A 79 11.55 -5.18 1.89
C SER A 79 11.21 -6.37 0.99
N LEU A 80 10.11 -6.29 0.23
CA LEU A 80 9.75 -7.28 -0.78
C LEU A 80 10.54 -7.11 -2.08
N GLY A 81 11.08 -5.92 -2.32
CA GLY A 81 11.88 -5.65 -3.50
C GLY A 81 12.15 -4.17 -3.71
N LYS A 82 13.09 -3.91 -4.62
CA LYS A 82 13.51 -2.57 -5.06
C LYS A 82 13.38 -2.48 -6.56
N TYR A 83 12.77 -1.41 -7.05
CA TYR A 83 12.46 -1.27 -8.47
C TYR A 83 12.69 0.16 -8.96
N PRO A 84 13.10 0.36 -10.22
CA PRO A 84 13.17 1.69 -10.80
C PRO A 84 11.77 2.28 -10.98
N SER A 85 11.64 3.59 -10.77
CA SER A 85 10.42 4.37 -10.90
C SER A 85 10.69 5.72 -11.57
N GLY A 86 9.63 6.39 -12.02
CA GLY A 86 9.71 7.65 -12.78
C GLY A 86 10.45 7.51 -14.13
N ILE A 87 10.45 6.32 -14.72
CA ILE A 87 10.94 6.02 -16.08
C ILE A 87 9.91 5.24 -16.88
N ALA A 88 10.01 5.26 -18.21
CA ALA A 88 9.18 4.42 -19.07
C ALA A 88 9.42 2.94 -18.75
N GLY A 89 8.34 2.17 -18.57
CA GLY A 89 8.42 0.74 -18.22
C GLY A 89 8.78 0.45 -16.76
N GLY A 90 8.68 1.43 -15.85
CA GLY A 90 8.83 1.21 -14.41
C GLY A 90 7.85 0.17 -13.88
N VAL A 91 8.24 -0.54 -12.82
CA VAL A 91 7.40 -1.56 -12.19
C VAL A 91 6.28 -0.88 -11.40
N THR A 92 5.04 -1.29 -11.66
CA THR A 92 3.83 -0.79 -11.00
C THR A 92 3.04 -1.89 -10.29
N GLN A 93 3.59 -3.11 -10.27
CA GLN A 93 2.96 -4.27 -9.67
C GLN A 93 3.98 -5.33 -9.28
N ILE A 94 3.76 -5.97 -8.14
CA ILE A 94 4.45 -7.20 -7.73
C ILE A 94 3.47 -8.20 -7.12
N PHE A 95 3.99 -9.39 -6.80
CA PHE A 95 3.26 -10.43 -6.09
C PHE A 95 4.06 -10.87 -4.87
N ASP A 96 3.37 -11.00 -3.75
CA ASP A 96 3.87 -11.51 -2.48
C ASP A 96 3.27 -12.90 -2.26
N TYR A 97 4.10 -13.94 -2.35
CA TYR A 97 3.66 -15.32 -2.43
C TYR A 97 3.85 -16.08 -1.12
N ASN A 98 3.06 -17.14 -0.93
CA ASN A 98 3.21 -18.09 0.18
C ASN A 98 3.12 -17.42 1.56
N LEU A 99 2.20 -16.47 1.70
CA LEU A 99 1.95 -15.82 2.98
C LEU A 99 1.39 -16.83 3.98
N LYS A 100 1.83 -16.66 5.23
CA LYS A 100 1.24 -17.38 6.35
C LYS A 100 -0.06 -16.69 6.75
N PRO A 101 -0.95 -17.39 7.49
CA PRO A 101 -2.10 -16.73 8.10
C PRO A 101 -1.66 -15.52 8.93
N GLY A 102 -2.30 -14.38 8.72
CA GLY A 102 -1.88 -13.12 9.31
C GLY A 102 -2.48 -11.88 8.64
N THR A 103 -2.09 -10.73 9.15
CA THR A 103 -2.51 -9.41 8.66
C THR A 103 -1.32 -8.73 8.01
N TYR A 104 -1.51 -8.18 6.82
CA TYR A 104 -0.44 -7.62 6.00
C TYR A 104 -0.79 -6.21 5.51
N TYR A 105 0.11 -5.28 5.80
CA TYR A 105 0.10 -3.91 5.29
C TYR A 105 1.26 -3.72 4.32
N TYR A 106 1.04 -2.88 3.32
CA TYR A 106 2.01 -2.62 2.26
C TYR A 106 2.27 -1.13 2.08
N ALA A 107 3.49 -0.79 1.65
CA ALA A 107 3.86 0.57 1.26
C ALA A 107 4.76 0.57 0.03
N VAL A 108 4.68 1.64 -0.76
CA VAL A 108 5.53 1.87 -1.94
C VAL A 108 6.16 3.25 -1.81
N ILE A 109 7.46 3.29 -1.55
CA ILE A 109 8.17 4.51 -1.13
C ILE A 109 9.51 4.65 -1.83
N LEU A 110 9.93 5.88 -2.15
CA LEU A 110 11.25 6.13 -2.70
C LEU A 110 12.34 5.87 -1.65
N ALA A 111 13.31 5.01 -1.98
CA ALA A 111 14.37 4.57 -1.09
C ALA A 111 15.18 5.76 -0.52
N HIS A 112 15.48 6.74 -1.37
CA HIS A 112 16.25 7.92 -0.97
C HIS A 112 15.45 8.83 -0.02
N ARG A 113 14.11 8.88 -0.11
CA ARG A 113 13.26 9.68 0.79
C ARG A 113 13.22 9.08 2.20
N VAL A 114 13.18 7.74 2.29
CA VAL A 114 13.29 7.02 3.57
C VAL A 114 14.65 7.27 4.21
N LYS A 115 15.74 7.07 3.46
CA LYS A 115 17.11 7.29 3.95
C LYS A 115 17.34 8.71 4.48
N ASN A 116 16.74 9.70 3.81
CA ASN A 116 16.90 11.11 4.17
C ASN A 116 15.88 11.58 5.22
N GLY A 117 14.97 10.72 5.71
CA GLY A 117 13.92 11.10 6.66
C GLY A 117 12.89 12.10 6.09
N THR A 118 12.74 12.13 4.76
CA THR A 118 11.84 13.08 4.04
C THR A 118 10.66 12.37 3.37
N VAL A 119 10.41 11.11 3.75
CA VAL A 119 9.26 10.36 3.22
C VAL A 119 7.95 11.02 3.68
N LYS A 120 7.05 11.22 2.72
CA LYS A 120 5.68 11.68 2.98
C LYS A 120 4.74 10.50 2.81
N LEU A 121 4.00 10.16 3.86
CA LEU A 121 3.06 9.04 3.87
C LEU A 121 1.64 9.58 3.79
N ILE A 122 0.92 9.18 2.75
CA ILE A 122 -0.46 9.60 2.51
C ILE A 122 -1.35 8.33 2.45
N PRO A 123 -2.34 8.21 3.35
CA PRO A 123 -3.23 7.06 3.43
C PRO A 123 -3.83 6.68 2.08
N GLY A 124 -3.74 5.40 1.69
CA GLY A 124 -4.32 4.88 0.44
C GLY A 124 -3.61 5.31 -0.85
N ARG A 125 -2.57 6.15 -0.77
CA ARG A 125 -1.73 6.50 -1.91
C ARG A 125 -0.49 5.65 -1.97
N ASN A 126 0.36 5.76 -0.95
CA ASN A 126 1.64 5.06 -0.89
C ASN A 126 1.79 4.09 0.28
N PHE A 127 0.74 3.94 1.10
CA PHE A 127 0.60 2.81 2.01
C PHE A 127 -0.88 2.40 2.15
N THR A 128 -1.11 1.12 2.46
CA THR A 128 -2.46 0.59 2.69
C THR A 128 -2.96 0.94 4.10
N THR A 129 -4.21 1.36 4.21
CA THR A 129 -4.90 1.55 5.50
C THR A 129 -5.78 0.37 5.89
N ILE A 130 -6.26 -0.36 4.90
CA ILE A 130 -6.98 -1.61 5.07
C ILE A 130 -5.98 -2.74 4.81
N PRO A 131 -5.75 -3.64 5.77
CA PRO A 131 -4.83 -4.74 5.56
C PRO A 131 -5.43 -5.81 4.68
N VAL A 132 -4.56 -6.61 4.07
CA VAL A 132 -4.94 -7.93 3.58
C VAL A 132 -4.86 -8.93 4.73
N VAL A 133 -5.92 -9.73 4.90
CA VAL A 133 -5.97 -10.78 5.91
C VAL A 133 -5.89 -12.12 5.20
N ILE A 134 -4.84 -12.88 5.49
CA ILE A 134 -4.70 -14.27 5.05
C ILE A 134 -5.25 -15.14 6.18
N GLU A 135 -6.33 -15.86 5.90
CA GLU A 135 -6.97 -16.73 6.88
C GLU A 135 -6.22 -18.07 7.01
N HIS A 136 -6.38 -18.72 8.16
CA HIS A 136 -5.94 -20.10 8.28
C HIS A 136 -6.87 -20.96 7.44
N ALA A 137 -6.33 -21.71 6.48
CA ALA A 137 -7.10 -22.75 5.82
C ALA A 137 -7.54 -23.75 6.90
N LEU A 138 -8.81 -23.70 7.30
CA LEU A 138 -9.44 -24.80 8.02
C LEU A 138 -9.50 -25.92 7.00
N THR A 139 -8.55 -26.86 7.04
CA THR A 139 -8.61 -28.05 6.20
C THR A 139 -9.99 -28.68 6.38
N PRO A 140 -10.81 -28.82 5.31
CA PRO A 140 -12.00 -29.63 5.38
C PRO A 140 -11.52 -31.05 5.65
N THR A 141 -11.62 -31.49 6.89
CA THR A 141 -11.35 -32.89 7.24
C THR A 141 -12.33 -33.71 6.42
N GLU A 142 -11.79 -34.60 5.59
CA GLU A 142 -12.51 -35.54 4.74
C GLU A 142 -13.74 -36.09 5.47
N THR A 143 -14.93 -35.61 5.09
CA THR A 143 -16.18 -36.26 5.50
C THR A 143 -16.24 -37.56 4.73
N LYS A 144 -15.72 -38.61 5.36
CA LYS A 144 -15.72 -39.99 4.91
C LYS A 144 -17.13 -40.37 4.44
N SER A 145 -17.36 -40.36 3.13
CA SER A 145 -18.53 -40.97 2.51
C SER A 145 -18.41 -42.49 2.69
N ARG A 146 -18.93 -43.00 3.82
CA ARG A 146 -19.22 -44.42 4.01
C ARG A 146 -20.71 -44.64 3.76
N LYS A 147 -21.08 -44.69 2.49
CA LYS A 147 -22.26 -45.38 1.95
C LYS A 147 -21.71 -46.35 0.90
N SER A 148 -21.91 -47.66 0.87
CA SER A 148 -22.81 -48.57 1.57
C SER A 148 -22.12 -49.94 1.57
N GLN A 149 -22.15 -50.68 2.67
CA GLN A 149 -21.89 -52.12 2.65
C GLN A 149 -23.14 -52.77 3.23
N THR A 150 -24.16 -52.94 2.37
CA THR A 150 -25.34 -53.74 2.68
C THR A 150 -25.09 -55.14 2.18
N THR A 151 -24.78 -56.01 3.13
CA THR A 151 -25.23 -57.41 3.30
C THR A 151 -25.70 -58.16 2.06
N GLN A 152 -25.02 -59.27 1.75
CA GLN A 152 -25.70 -60.55 1.54
C GLN A 152 -24.81 -61.68 2.05
N GLY A 153 -25.24 -62.29 3.15
CA GLY A 153 -24.75 -63.54 3.68
C GLY A 153 -25.91 -64.27 4.35
N LEU A 154 -25.88 -65.60 4.20
CA LEU A 154 -26.76 -66.64 4.74
C LEU A 154 -28.02 -66.92 3.89
N SER A 155 -28.38 -68.15 3.55
CA SER A 155 -27.89 -69.48 3.95
C SER A 155 -28.60 -70.58 3.15
N ILE A 156 -28.01 -71.78 3.20
CA ILE A 156 -28.50 -73.15 2.89
C ILE A 156 -28.82 -73.52 1.44
#